data_AF-A0A836SRG4-F1
#
_entry.id   AF-A0A836SRG4-F1
#
_cell.length_a   1.000
_cell.length_b   1.000
_cell.length_c   1.000
_cell.angle_alpha   90.00
_cell.angle_beta   90.00
_cell.angle_gamma   90.00
#
_symmetry.space_group_name_H-M   'P 1'
#
loop_
_entity.id
_entity.type
_entity.pdbx_description
1 polymer ?
#
loop_
_entity_poly.entity_id
_entity_poly.type
_entity_poly.pdbx_seq_one_letter_code
_entity_poly.pdbx_strand_id
1 'polypeptide(L)'
;MKYLLLIMPMLLIGQPPMEEFEARPPEEIGPMAEAHMTDFDAFEDLDETEKAKIEEIRYKTQVEMIKLRSKIQLKRLDLMKAMKADKPNLSKIKTIVREISDLQAEAKIMGIEQMLKVRDIVGPENWKKMHAHKRKRMRKFIKKFRCGE
;
A
#
# COMPACT_ATOMS: atom_id res chain seq x y z
N MET A 1 -6.40 -0.92 20.65
CA MET A 1 -6.70 -0.97 19.19
C MET A 1 -6.43 0.38 18.53
N LYS A 2 -5.16 0.84 18.45
CA LYS A 2 -4.81 2.18 17.91
C LYS A 2 -3.84 2.18 16.72
N TYR A 3 -3.34 1.02 16.28
CA TYR A 3 -2.23 0.95 15.32
C TYR A 3 -2.55 0.21 14.00
N LEU A 4 -3.80 -0.23 13.81
CA LEU A 4 -4.27 -0.73 12.50
C LEU A 4 -4.25 0.40 11.43
N LEU A 5 -4.21 1.66 11.87
CA LEU A 5 -4.17 2.86 11.03
C LEU A 5 -2.79 3.16 10.42
N LEU A 6 -1.72 2.50 10.86
CA LEU A 6 -0.35 2.82 10.41
C LEU A 6 0.17 1.95 9.24
N ILE A 7 -0.57 0.94 8.81
CA ILE A 7 -0.29 0.20 7.56
C ILE A 7 -0.93 0.91 6.35
N MET A 8 -1.92 1.77 6.60
CA MET A 8 -2.68 2.47 5.56
C MET A 8 -2.06 3.71 4.88
N PRO A 9 -0.99 4.38 5.37
CA PRO A 9 -0.58 5.63 4.74
C PRO A 9 0.21 5.42 3.43
N MET A 10 0.72 4.20 3.16
CA MET A 10 1.42 3.91 1.90
C MET A 10 0.49 3.75 0.68
N LEU A 11 -0.82 3.64 0.90
CA LEU A 11 -1.84 3.62 -0.16
C LEU A 11 -2.39 5.01 -0.50
N LEU A 12 -2.10 6.02 0.33
CA LEU A 12 -2.72 7.36 0.25
C LEU A 12 -1.78 8.47 -0.22
N ILE A 13 -0.46 8.28 -0.12
CA ILE A 13 0.49 9.15 -0.82
C ILE A 13 0.49 8.67 -2.27
N GLY A 14 0.11 9.55 -3.20
CA GLY A 14 0.17 9.24 -4.63
C GLY A 14 1.52 8.61 -4.95
N GLN A 15 1.52 7.43 -5.58
CA GLN A 15 2.76 6.86 -6.07
C GLN A 15 3.45 7.97 -6.86
N PRO A 16 4.73 8.28 -6.57
CA PRO A 16 5.49 9.14 -7.46
C PRO A 16 5.37 8.56 -8.88
N PRO A 17 5.30 9.42 -9.91
CA PRO A 17 5.26 8.94 -11.30
C PRO A 17 6.37 7.90 -11.49
N MET A 18 6.01 6.78 -12.11
CA MET A 18 6.90 5.63 -12.35
C MET A 18 8.12 5.96 -13.24
N GLU A 19 8.28 7.21 -13.68
CA GLU A 19 9.36 7.67 -14.56
C GLU A 19 10.72 7.84 -13.87
N GLU A 20 10.82 7.70 -12.55
CA GLU A 20 12.09 7.89 -11.82
C GLU A 20 12.62 6.62 -11.14
N PHE A 21 12.11 5.45 -11.53
CA PHE A 21 12.57 4.14 -11.06
C PHE A 21 13.47 3.41 -12.06
N GLU A 22 13.82 4.05 -13.18
CA GLU A 22 14.88 3.54 -14.05
C GLU A 22 16.24 4.02 -13.53
N ALA A 23 17.00 3.07 -12.95
CA ALA A 23 18.44 3.13 -12.67
C ALA A 23 18.97 4.02 -11.53
N ARG A 24 18.41 3.95 -10.31
CA ARG A 24 19.19 4.30 -9.11
C ARG A 24 19.97 3.08 -8.61
N PRO A 25 21.29 3.18 -8.35
CA PRO A 25 22.06 2.08 -7.79
C PRO A 25 21.49 1.66 -6.42
N PRO A 26 21.59 0.38 -6.02
CA PRO A 26 20.99 -0.16 -4.79
C PRO A 26 21.33 0.63 -3.51
N GLU A 27 22.47 1.33 -3.53
CA GLU A 27 23.01 2.12 -2.42
C GLU A 27 22.27 3.45 -2.19
N GLU A 28 21.56 3.98 -3.19
CA GLU A 28 20.80 5.24 -3.11
C GLU A 28 19.30 5.03 -2.86
N ILE A 29 18.84 3.78 -2.91
CA ILE A 29 17.49 3.45 -2.53
C ILE A 29 17.44 3.46 -1.00
N GLY A 30 17.14 4.64 -0.43
CA GLY A 30 17.12 4.84 1.02
C GLY A 30 16.32 3.77 1.77
N PRO A 31 16.37 3.74 3.11
CA PRO A 31 15.83 2.65 3.97
C PRO A 31 14.33 2.32 3.75
N MET A 32 13.64 3.11 2.95
CA MET A 32 12.31 2.89 2.39
C MET A 32 12.24 1.67 1.44
N ALA A 33 13.27 1.39 0.63
CA ALA A 33 13.26 0.25 -0.30
C ALA A 33 13.75 -1.05 0.32
N GLU A 34 14.71 -0.99 1.25
CA GLU A 34 14.97 -2.11 2.16
C GLU A 34 13.72 -2.46 2.98
N ALA A 35 12.87 -1.46 3.28
CA ALA A 35 11.57 -1.72 3.90
C ALA A 35 10.54 -2.36 2.95
N HIS A 36 10.80 -2.40 1.65
CA HIS A 36 9.98 -3.11 0.65
C HIS A 36 10.50 -4.52 0.35
N MET A 37 11.69 -4.91 0.81
CA MET A 37 12.03 -6.33 0.88
C MET A 37 11.04 -6.97 1.83
N THR A 38 10.27 -7.86 1.23
CA THR A 38 9.17 -8.59 1.82
C THR A 38 9.60 -9.16 3.14
N ASP A 39 8.76 -9.03 4.18
CA ASP A 39 8.95 -9.61 5.51
C ASP A 39 9.07 -11.17 5.48
N PHE A 40 9.36 -11.79 4.32
CA PHE A 40 9.44 -13.23 4.12
C PHE A 40 10.68 -13.90 4.68
N ASP A 41 11.80 -13.19 4.73
CA ASP A 41 13.02 -13.69 5.37
C ASP A 41 12.82 -13.86 6.90
N ALA A 42 11.73 -13.34 7.45
CA ALA A 42 11.33 -13.59 8.83
C ALA A 42 10.55 -14.92 9.02
N PHE A 43 10.31 -15.70 7.96
CA PHE A 43 9.61 -16.99 8.05
C PHE A 43 10.56 -18.17 7.81
N GLU A 44 11.20 -18.61 8.88
CA GLU A 44 11.84 -19.93 8.94
C GLU A 44 10.78 -21.05 9.03
N ASP A 45 9.54 -20.74 9.48
CA ASP A 45 8.51 -21.72 9.82
C ASP A 45 7.43 -21.96 8.74
N LEU A 46 7.46 -21.29 7.57
CA LEU A 46 6.45 -21.50 6.50
C LEU A 46 6.94 -22.49 5.45
N ASP A 47 6.05 -23.42 5.07
CA ASP A 47 6.31 -24.35 3.97
C ASP A 47 6.34 -23.63 2.60
N GLU A 48 7.02 -24.22 1.62
CA GLU A 48 7.12 -23.69 0.25
C GLU A 48 5.73 -23.52 -0.40
N THR A 49 4.79 -24.43 -0.10
CA THR A 49 3.44 -24.36 -0.64
C THR A 49 2.64 -23.19 -0.07
N GLU A 50 2.88 -22.81 1.18
CA GLU A 50 2.25 -21.65 1.83
C GLU A 50 2.83 -20.34 1.30
N LYS A 51 4.15 -20.30 1.10
CA LYS A 51 4.84 -19.16 0.47
C LYS A 51 4.28 -18.87 -0.92
N ALA A 52 4.16 -19.89 -1.77
CA ALA A 52 3.59 -19.76 -3.11
C ALA A 52 2.15 -19.22 -3.11
N LYS A 53 1.29 -19.68 -2.19
CA LYS A 53 -0.09 -19.18 -2.05
C LYS A 53 -0.12 -17.70 -1.67
N ILE A 54 0.74 -17.27 -0.76
CA ILE A 54 0.82 -15.87 -0.33
C ILE A 54 1.32 -14.99 -1.49
N GLU A 55 2.29 -15.45 -2.28
CA GLU A 55 2.77 -14.75 -3.46
C GLU A 55 1.67 -14.59 -4.51
N GLU A 56 0.90 -15.64 -4.80
CA GLU A 56 -0.22 -15.56 -5.74
C GLU A 56 -1.28 -14.55 -5.27
N ILE A 57 -1.64 -14.57 -3.98
CA ILE A 57 -2.57 -13.59 -3.40
C ILE A 57 -2.05 -12.16 -3.56
N ARG A 58 -0.74 -11.95 -3.32
CA ARG A 58 -0.10 -10.65 -3.51
C ARG A 58 -0.14 -10.21 -4.95
N TYR A 59 0.23 -11.09 -5.89
CA TYR A 59 0.22 -10.79 -7.31
C TYR A 59 -1.17 -10.36 -7.77
N LYS A 60 -2.20 -11.17 -7.49
CA LYS A 60 -3.59 -10.85 -7.85
C LYS A 60 -4.04 -9.53 -7.24
N THR A 61 -3.71 -9.28 -5.97
CA THR A 61 -4.07 -8.02 -5.31
C THR A 61 -3.35 -6.83 -5.93
N GLN A 62 -2.07 -6.97 -6.30
CA GLN A 62 -1.31 -5.89 -6.94
C GLN A 62 -1.90 -5.53 -8.31
N VAL A 63 -2.28 -6.52 -9.12
CA VAL A 63 -2.94 -6.30 -10.41
C VAL A 63 -4.21 -5.47 -10.23
N GLU A 64 -5.08 -5.85 -9.29
CA GLU A 64 -6.33 -5.12 -9.05
C GLU A 64 -6.08 -3.73 -8.44
N MET A 65 -5.06 -3.60 -7.58
CA MET A 65 -4.67 -2.32 -7.00
C MET A 65 -4.18 -1.33 -8.07
N ILE A 66 -3.43 -1.81 -9.07
CA ILE A 66 -3.00 -0.98 -10.22
C ILE A 66 -4.23 -0.46 -10.96
N LYS A 67 -5.20 -1.33 -11.26
CA LYS A 67 -6.45 -0.93 -11.94
C LYS A 67 -7.22 0.12 -11.14
N LEU A 68 -7.36 -0.05 -9.83
CA LEU A 68 -8.02 0.94 -8.96
C LEU A 68 -7.29 2.28 -8.95
N ARG A 69 -5.95 2.28 -8.87
CA ARG A 69 -5.15 3.51 -8.93
C ARG A 69 -5.32 4.23 -10.25
N SER A 70 -5.30 3.51 -11.38
CA SER A 70 -5.55 4.10 -12.70
C SER A 70 -6.93 4.75 -12.77
N LYS A 71 -7.97 4.08 -12.28
CA LYS A 71 -9.34 4.65 -12.21
C LYS A 71 -9.38 5.94 -11.37
N ILE A 72 -8.72 5.94 -10.19
CA ILE A 72 -8.64 7.12 -9.32
C ILE A 72 -7.91 8.27 -10.03
N GLN A 73 -6.80 8.00 -10.70
CA GLN A 73 -6.02 9.00 -11.44
C GLN A 73 -6.86 9.64 -12.56
N LEU A 74 -7.56 8.83 -13.36
CA LEU A 74 -8.45 9.32 -14.40
C LEU A 74 -9.56 10.21 -13.81
N LYS A 75 -10.20 9.79 -12.72
CA LYS A 75 -11.24 10.60 -12.06
C LYS A 75 -10.70 11.91 -11.47
N ARG A 76 -9.44 11.94 -11.01
CA ARG A 76 -8.78 13.19 -10.60
C ARG A 76 -8.56 14.14 -11.77
N LEU A 77 -8.23 13.63 -12.96
CA LEU A 77 -8.16 14.45 -14.18
C LEU A 77 -9.55 14.98 -14.57
N ASP A 78 -10.60 14.16 -14.49
CA ASP A 78 -11.97 14.59 -14.72
C ASP A 78 -12.40 15.69 -13.75
N LEU A 79 -12.05 15.55 -12.47
CA LEU A 79 -12.28 16.56 -11.44
C LEU A 79 -11.59 17.87 -11.79
N MET A 80 -10.30 17.82 -12.13
CA MET A 80 -9.53 18.99 -12.54
C MET A 80 -10.16 19.69 -13.74
N LYS A 81 -10.60 18.92 -14.75
CA LYS A 81 -11.29 19.45 -15.93
C LYS A 81 -12.62 20.11 -15.56
N ALA A 82 -13.41 19.49 -14.67
CA ALA A 82 -14.70 20.03 -14.23
C ALA A 82 -14.55 21.33 -13.42
N MET A 83 -13.47 21.46 -12.64
CA MET A 83 -13.18 22.67 -11.87
C MET A 83 -12.66 23.83 -12.73
N LYS A 84 -12.00 23.54 -13.86
CA LYS A 84 -11.46 24.55 -14.79
C LYS A 84 -12.47 25.04 -15.84
N ALA A 85 -13.69 24.52 -15.86
CA ALA A 85 -14.72 24.96 -16.79
C ALA A 85 -15.15 26.42 -16.49
N ASP A 86 -15.51 27.19 -17.53
CA ASP A 86 -15.91 28.61 -17.39
C ASP A 86 -17.05 28.83 -16.37
N LYS A 87 -17.94 27.83 -16.26
CA LYS A 87 -18.99 27.76 -15.22
C LYS A 87 -18.95 26.39 -14.56
N PRO A 88 -18.23 26.23 -13.43
CA PRO A 88 -18.12 24.94 -12.74
C PRO A 88 -19.49 24.44 -12.25
N ASN A 89 -19.81 23.18 -12.56
CA ASN A 89 -21.04 22.54 -12.08
C ASN A 89 -20.75 21.79 -10.76
N LEU A 90 -21.22 22.36 -9.65
CA LEU A 90 -21.03 21.79 -8.31
C LEU A 90 -21.61 20.37 -8.17
N SER A 91 -22.75 20.07 -8.80
CA SER A 91 -23.37 18.75 -8.76
C SER A 91 -22.45 17.71 -9.40
N LYS A 92 -21.92 18.01 -10.58
CA LYS A 92 -20.95 17.16 -11.29
C LYS A 92 -19.67 16.96 -10.47
N ILE A 93 -19.14 18.02 -9.88
CA ILE A 93 -17.95 17.96 -9.02
C ILE A 93 -18.20 17.04 -7.81
N LYS A 94 -19.34 17.19 -7.13
CA LYS A 94 -19.71 16.34 -5.99
C LYS A 94 -19.78 14.86 -6.39
N THR A 95 -20.33 14.55 -7.55
CA THR A 95 -20.37 13.17 -8.07
C THR A 95 -18.96 12.61 -8.26
N ILE A 96 -18.06 13.34 -8.94
CA ILE A 96 -16.69 12.88 -9.17
C ILE A 96 -15.94 12.67 -7.85
N VAL A 97 -16.11 13.56 -6.86
CA VAL A 97 -15.49 13.43 -5.53
C VAL A 97 -15.99 12.18 -4.80
N ARG A 98 -17.29 11.85 -4.89
CA ARG A 98 -17.85 10.63 -4.31
C ARG A 98 -17.27 9.39 -4.98
N GLU A 99 -17.24 9.35 -6.31
CA GLU A 99 -16.66 8.24 -7.07
C GLU A 99 -15.17 8.00 -6.71
N ILE A 100 -14.38 9.07 -6.54
CA ILE A 100 -12.99 8.94 -6.06
C ILE A 100 -12.95 8.34 -4.66
N SER A 101 -13.84 8.78 -3.76
CA SER A 101 -13.91 8.30 -2.38
C SER A 101 -14.29 6.83 -2.31
N ASP A 102 -15.23 6.40 -3.15
CA ASP A 102 -15.68 5.00 -3.24
C ASP A 102 -14.53 4.11 -3.75
N LEU A 103 -13.83 4.52 -4.81
CA LEU A 103 -12.66 3.80 -5.32
C LEU A 103 -11.52 3.70 -4.29
N GLN A 104 -11.32 4.76 -3.48
CA GLN A 104 -10.37 4.72 -2.38
C GLN A 104 -10.80 3.77 -1.27
N ALA A 105 -12.10 3.71 -0.95
CA ALA A 105 -12.64 2.77 0.03
C ALA A 105 -12.44 1.32 -0.46
N GLU A 106 -12.71 1.05 -1.73
CA GLU A 106 -12.50 -0.27 -2.36
C GLU A 106 -11.02 -0.70 -2.27
N ALA A 107 -10.09 0.19 -2.62
CA ALA A 107 -8.66 -0.07 -2.47
C ALA A 107 -8.26 -0.38 -1.02
N LYS A 108 -8.88 0.31 -0.05
CA LYS A 108 -8.62 0.06 1.37
C LYS A 108 -9.13 -1.31 1.82
N ILE A 109 -10.35 -1.66 1.42
CA ILE A 109 -10.98 -2.94 1.73
C ILE A 109 -10.15 -4.08 1.13
N MET A 110 -9.72 -3.95 -0.12
CA MET A 110 -8.88 -4.94 -0.81
C MET A 110 -7.57 -5.21 -0.05
N GLY A 111 -6.91 -4.17 0.46
CA GLY A 111 -5.72 -4.33 1.30
C GLY A 111 -6.00 -5.07 2.61
N ILE A 112 -7.16 -4.83 3.23
CA ILE A 112 -7.59 -5.54 4.44
C ILE A 112 -7.89 -7.00 4.13
N GLU A 113 -8.60 -7.29 3.04
CA GLU A 113 -8.90 -8.66 2.61
C GLU A 113 -7.63 -9.45 2.33
N GLN A 114 -6.67 -8.86 1.62
CA GLN A 114 -5.36 -9.46 1.39
C GLN A 114 -4.69 -9.78 2.73
N MET A 115 -4.63 -8.82 3.65
CA MET A 115 -4.03 -9.02 4.98
C MET A 115 -4.70 -10.18 5.75
N LEU A 116 -6.03 -10.27 5.71
CA LEU A 116 -6.77 -11.35 6.38
C LEU A 116 -6.48 -12.71 5.73
N LYS A 117 -6.48 -12.80 4.41
CA LYS A 117 -6.13 -14.03 3.68
C LYS A 117 -4.72 -14.51 4.02
N VAL A 118 -3.76 -13.60 4.10
CA VAL A 118 -2.38 -13.94 4.49
C VAL A 118 -2.32 -14.39 5.95
N ARG A 119 -3.03 -13.74 6.87
CA ARG A 119 -3.11 -14.17 8.27
C ARG A 119 -3.64 -15.59 8.39
N ASP A 120 -4.66 -15.93 7.62
CA ASP A 120 -5.30 -17.24 7.70
C ASP A 120 -4.38 -18.36 7.19
N ILE A 121 -3.48 -18.06 6.23
CA ILE A 121 -2.42 -18.99 5.79
C ILE A 121 -1.31 -19.10 6.82
N VAL A 122 -0.81 -17.98 7.33
CA VAL A 122 0.36 -17.95 8.24
C VAL A 122 0.03 -18.48 9.63
N GLY A 123 -1.23 -18.42 10.05
CA GLY A 123 -1.67 -18.82 11.38
C GLY A 123 -1.41 -17.74 12.46
N PRO A 124 -2.15 -17.80 13.58
CA PRO A 124 -2.18 -16.72 14.58
C PRO A 124 -0.85 -16.52 15.33
N GLU A 125 -0.06 -17.57 15.51
CA GLU A 125 1.22 -17.51 16.23
C GLU A 125 2.30 -16.82 15.39
N ASN A 126 2.50 -17.29 14.16
CA ASN A 126 3.45 -16.68 13.21
C ASN A 126 3.01 -15.26 12.84
N TRP A 127 1.70 -14.99 12.78
CA TRP A 127 1.19 -13.64 12.60
C TRP A 127 1.61 -12.68 13.74
N LYS A 128 1.59 -13.13 15.00
CA LYS A 128 2.07 -12.32 16.14
C LYS A 128 3.57 -12.05 16.04
N LYS A 129 4.38 -13.07 15.68
CA LYS A 129 5.83 -12.91 15.45
C LYS A 129 6.09 -11.86 14.36
N MET A 130 5.36 -11.94 13.24
CA MET A 130 5.43 -10.97 12.14
C MET A 130 5.15 -9.54 12.61
N HIS A 131 4.06 -9.30 13.36
CA HIS A 131 3.76 -7.97 13.90
C HIS A 131 4.81 -7.48 14.90
N ALA A 132 5.43 -8.35 15.67
CA ALA A 132 6.53 -7.98 16.56
C ALA A 132 7.78 -7.58 15.79
N HIS A 133 8.15 -8.34 14.77
CA HIS A 133 9.31 -8.05 13.91
C HIS A 133 9.13 -6.71 13.18
N LYS A 134 7.95 -6.51 12.55
CA LYS A 134 7.60 -5.27 11.86
C LYS A 134 7.62 -4.06 12.80
N ARG A 135 7.12 -4.20 14.03
CA ARG A 135 7.22 -3.15 15.07
C ARG A 135 8.66 -2.82 15.42
N LYS A 136 9.53 -3.83 15.59
CA LYS A 136 10.95 -3.63 15.91
C LYS A 136 11.67 -2.90 14.77
N ARG A 137 11.43 -3.30 13.51
CA ARG A 137 11.98 -2.65 12.32
C ARG A 137 11.51 -1.20 12.21
N MET A 138 10.21 -0.97 12.42
CA MET A 138 9.64 0.37 12.37
C MET A 138 10.14 1.28 13.49
N ARG A 139 10.36 0.75 14.70
CA ARG A 139 10.98 1.51 15.79
C ARG A 139 12.41 1.91 15.44
N LYS A 140 13.20 1.01 14.84
CA LYS A 140 14.56 1.33 14.37
C LYS A 140 14.53 2.42 13.29
N PHE A 141 13.65 2.27 12.31
CA PHE A 141 13.46 3.25 11.24
C PHE A 141 13.10 4.64 11.82
N ILE A 142 12.09 4.73 12.68
CA ILE A 142 11.69 6.00 13.32
C ILE A 142 12.85 6.59 14.14
N LYS A 143 13.61 5.77 14.88
CA LYS A 143 14.78 6.26 15.62
C LYS A 143 15.82 6.87 14.67
N LYS A 144 16.14 6.19 13.57
CA LYS A 144 17.09 6.66 12.55
C LYS A 144 16.68 8.03 11.99
N PHE A 145 15.43 8.15 11.54
CA PHE A 145 14.91 9.41 10.96
C PHE A 145 14.71 10.53 11.98
N ARG A 146 14.38 10.22 13.23
CA ARG A 146 14.15 11.25 14.27
C ARG A 146 15.44 11.70 14.96
N CYS A 147 16.49 10.87 14.98
CA CYS A 147 17.72 11.15 15.70
C CYS A 147 18.94 11.41 14.80
N GLY A 148 18.83 11.30 13.47
CA GLY A 148 19.92 11.65 12.56
C GLY A 148 21.19 10.79 12.71
N GLU A 149 21.03 9.52 13.11
CA GLU A 149 22.09 8.49 13.06
C GLU A 149 22.17 7.84 11.68
#